data_AF-A0A433VD70-F1
#
_entry.id   AF-A0A433VD70-F1
#
_cell.length_a   1.000
_cell.length_b   1.000
_cell.length_c   1.000
_cell.angle_alpha   90.00
_cell.angle_beta   90.00
_cell.angle_gamma   90.00
#
_symmetry.space_group_name_H-M   'P 1'
#
loop_
_entity.id
_entity.type
_entity.pdbx_description
1 polymer ?
#
loop_
_entity_poly.entity_id
_entity_poly.type
_entity_poly.pdbx_seq_one_letter_code
_entity_poly.pdbx_strand_id
1 'polypeptide(L)'
;MSKFYPAVIYPASILSFLANNPIPSQKHHVINLKSSQIFNLSIRNTSKPIQFLYFLLGFLIPVSFGALSPWWLVALVWSSIGLGIVCALSPSLTQKLGNQNMNPVQTPVIKPKAILRFPEHEAKLSSLLLNNVLQPTSKSDAPAGVSEKAFYRVLRRLFPSVTQGMAFDNPEFPYPYSADFILVHDSNLSIDIEIDEPYVGDTKASHHCIDQGKDDTRNKFFTSNNWVVIRFSEKQAVKYPYSCCKFIASVIARVADDLTYLNQLANIADLPSEPMWTIKQAKKWAKTNYRKTYLPTYRK
;
A
#
# COMPACT_ATOMS: atom_id res chain seq x y z
N MET A 1 12.58 14.52 13.38
CA MET A 1 11.51 13.73 12.72
C MET A 1 12.02 12.33 12.40
N SER A 2 11.12 11.35 12.27
CA SER A 2 11.46 10.01 11.78
C SER A 2 12.14 10.14 10.41
N LYS A 3 13.30 9.50 10.21
CA LYS A 3 14.06 9.52 8.94
C LYS A 3 13.55 8.45 7.96
N PHE A 4 12.25 8.18 7.98
CA PHE A 4 11.60 7.12 7.22
C PHE A 4 10.24 7.58 6.68
N TYR A 5 9.89 7.08 5.51
CA TYR A 5 8.55 7.12 4.95
C TYR A 5 7.74 5.88 5.36
N PRO A 6 6.40 5.93 5.44
CA PRO A 6 5.61 7.17 5.37
C PRO A 6 5.93 8.07 6.56
N ALA A 7 6.03 9.38 6.31
CA ALA A 7 6.15 10.37 7.36
C ALA A 7 4.80 11.04 7.59
N VAL A 8 4.44 11.26 8.84
CA VAL A 8 3.24 12.02 9.21
C VAL A 8 3.60 13.09 10.22
N ILE A 9 3.06 14.28 10.03
CA ILE A 9 3.37 15.47 10.82
C ILE A 9 2.04 16.13 11.15
N TYR A 10 1.75 16.23 12.45
CA TYR A 10 0.50 16.80 12.94
C TYR A 10 0.70 18.26 13.34
N PRO A 11 -0.26 19.15 13.00
CA PRO A 11 -0.40 20.46 13.61
C PRO A 11 -0.47 20.39 15.13
N ALA A 12 0.05 21.41 15.81
CA ALA A 12 -0.01 21.50 17.27
C ALA A 12 -1.46 21.54 17.79
N SER A 13 -2.35 22.22 17.07
CA SER A 13 -3.79 22.26 17.35
C SER A 13 -4.43 20.87 17.37
N ILE A 14 -4.11 20.02 16.38
CA ILE A 14 -4.61 18.65 16.27
C ILE A 14 -4.02 17.77 17.39
N LEU A 15 -2.73 17.93 17.71
CA LEU A 15 -2.13 17.19 18.83
C LEU A 15 -2.79 17.56 20.17
N SER A 16 -3.06 18.85 20.40
CA SER A 16 -3.78 19.33 21.58
C SER A 16 -5.22 18.81 21.61
N PHE A 17 -5.91 18.82 20.46
CA PHE A 17 -7.24 18.25 20.32
C PHE A 17 -7.28 16.77 20.72
N LEU A 18 -6.35 15.97 20.20
CA LEU A 18 -6.24 14.54 20.49
C LEU A 18 -5.95 14.25 21.97
N ALA A 19 -5.13 15.09 22.62
CA ALA A 19 -4.84 14.96 24.04
C ALA A 19 -6.10 15.22 24.90
N ASN A 20 -6.93 16.17 24.49
CA ASN A 20 -8.13 16.59 25.23
C ASN A 20 -9.40 15.80 24.85
N ASN A 21 -9.41 15.12 23.70
CA ASN A 21 -10.53 14.36 23.19
C ASN A 21 -10.07 12.93 22.83
N PRO A 22 -9.81 12.07 23.83
CA PRO A 22 -9.36 10.71 23.60
C PRO A 22 -10.44 9.92 22.85
N ILE A 23 -10.00 9.18 21.82
CA ILE A 23 -10.86 8.49 20.87
C ILE A 23 -11.65 7.37 21.56
N PRO A 24 -13.00 7.38 21.53
CA PRO A 24 -13.84 6.31 22.07
C PRO A 24 -13.56 4.93 21.43
N SER A 25 -13.38 4.89 20.11
CA SER A 25 -13.20 3.63 19.36
C SER A 25 -11.94 2.87 19.75
N GLN A 26 -10.87 3.53 20.21
CA GLN A 26 -9.65 2.86 20.68
C GLN A 26 -9.88 2.02 21.94
N LYS A 27 -10.86 2.37 22.80
CA LYS A 27 -11.24 1.52 23.93
C LYS A 27 -11.88 0.20 23.48
N HIS A 28 -12.67 0.22 22.40
CA HIS A 28 -13.34 -0.96 21.85
C HIS A 28 -12.44 -1.79 20.92
N HIS A 29 -11.56 -1.14 20.15
CA HIS A 29 -10.65 -1.84 19.24
C HIS A 29 -9.50 -2.55 19.98
N VAL A 30 -9.00 -2.02 21.10
CA VAL A 30 -8.02 -2.73 21.96
C VAL A 30 -8.62 -4.01 22.55
N ILE A 31 -9.92 -4.04 22.84
CA ILE A 31 -10.63 -5.24 23.31
C ILE A 31 -10.80 -6.26 22.17
N ASN A 32 -11.12 -5.81 20.95
CA ASN A 32 -11.30 -6.70 19.78
C ASN A 32 -9.97 -7.17 19.13
N LEU A 33 -8.89 -6.39 19.21
CA LEU A 33 -7.55 -6.81 18.76
C LEU A 33 -6.93 -7.86 19.68
N LYS A 34 -7.31 -7.90 20.97
CA LYS A 34 -6.98 -9.03 21.85
C LYS A 34 -7.82 -10.28 21.57
N SER A 35 -8.96 -10.16 20.88
CA SER A 35 -9.90 -11.26 20.63
C SER A 35 -9.85 -11.84 19.21
N SER A 36 -8.99 -11.33 18.31
CA SER A 36 -8.63 -12.05 17.10
C SER A 36 -7.69 -13.20 17.47
N GLN A 37 -8.33 -14.31 17.82
CA GLN A 37 -7.83 -15.68 17.91
C GLN A 37 -6.31 -15.83 17.69
N ILE A 38 -5.64 -16.19 18.78
CA ILE A 38 -4.45 -17.04 18.78
C ILE A 38 -4.80 -18.25 17.90
N PHE A 39 -4.45 -18.19 16.62
CA PHE A 39 -4.27 -19.40 15.83
C PHE A 39 -2.99 -20.04 16.35
N ASN A 40 -3.16 -20.89 17.37
CA ASN A 40 -2.17 -21.91 17.68
C ASN A 40 -1.99 -22.72 16.40
N LEU A 41 -0.92 -22.43 15.66
CA LEU A 41 -0.43 -23.34 14.64
C LEU A 41 0.09 -24.56 15.39
N SER A 42 -0.82 -25.50 15.68
CA SER A 42 -0.48 -26.85 16.08
C SER A 42 0.30 -27.45 14.92
N ILE A 43 1.62 -27.44 15.03
CA ILE A 43 2.51 -28.20 14.16
C ILE A 43 2.14 -29.66 14.40
N ARG A 44 1.34 -30.21 13.49
CA ARG A 44 1.07 -31.63 13.45
C ARG A 44 2.33 -32.31 12.93
N ASN A 45 3.21 -32.61 13.86
CA ASN A 45 4.28 -33.60 13.71
C ASN A 45 3.60 -34.94 13.37
N THR A 46 3.67 -35.36 12.10
CA THR A 46 3.45 -36.76 11.75
C THR A 46 4.81 -37.41 11.56
N SER A 47 5.42 -37.77 12.69
CA SER A 47 6.39 -38.84 12.73
C SER A 47 5.64 -40.17 12.69
N LYS A 48 5.97 -41.03 11.72
CA LYS A 48 6.19 -42.44 12.05
C LYS A 48 7.42 -42.96 11.29
N PRO A 49 8.28 -43.75 11.97
CA PRO A 49 9.52 -44.25 11.41
C PRO A 49 9.39 -45.72 10.97
N ILE A 50 10.53 -46.27 10.55
CA ILE A 50 10.96 -47.69 10.64
C ILE A 50 11.07 -48.46 9.32
N GLN A 51 12.35 -48.55 8.90
CA GLN A 51 13.11 -49.72 8.45
C GLN A 51 12.74 -50.40 7.12
N PHE A 52 13.71 -50.35 6.21
CA PHE A 52 14.45 -51.45 5.57
C PHE A 52 14.86 -50.91 4.18
N LEU A 53 16.09 -51.01 3.67
CA LEU A 53 17.34 -51.58 4.10
C LEU A 53 18.30 -51.17 2.97
N TYR A 54 19.36 -50.44 3.30
CA TYR A 54 20.49 -50.30 2.39
C TYR A 54 21.16 -51.66 2.31
N PHE A 55 20.86 -52.40 1.25
CA PHE A 55 21.63 -53.56 0.84
C PHE A 55 22.31 -53.24 -0.49
N LEU A 56 23.64 -53.12 -0.41
CA LEU A 56 24.64 -53.37 -1.44
C LEU A 56 24.33 -52.86 -2.86
N LEU A 57 25.09 -51.89 -3.37
CA LEU A 57 26.44 -52.16 -3.90
C LEU A 57 26.48 -53.45 -4.75
N GLY A 58 25.83 -53.42 -5.91
CA GLY A 58 25.88 -54.49 -6.90
C GLY A 58 25.25 -53.99 -8.19
N PHE A 59 25.97 -54.17 -9.31
CA PHE A 59 25.59 -53.80 -10.68
C PHE A 59 25.90 -52.36 -11.12
N LEU A 60 27.19 -52.00 -10.98
CA LEU A 60 27.87 -51.51 -12.17
C LEU A 60 28.15 -52.72 -13.09
N ILE A 61 27.68 -52.61 -14.34
CA ILE A 61 28.01 -53.42 -15.52
C ILE A 61 27.32 -54.81 -15.53
N PRO A 62 26.36 -55.08 -16.44
CA PRO A 62 26.51 -54.88 -17.89
C PRO A 62 25.21 -54.47 -18.64
N VAL A 63 25.10 -53.22 -19.10
CA VAL A 63 24.36 -52.90 -20.35
C VAL A 63 25.12 -51.80 -21.09
N SER A 64 26.39 -52.05 -21.36
CA SER A 64 27.22 -51.29 -22.30
C SER A 64 27.07 -51.80 -23.74
N PHE A 65 25.86 -52.21 -24.15
CA PHE A 65 25.54 -52.62 -25.53
C PHE A 65 24.13 -52.22 -26.00
N GLY A 66 23.59 -51.09 -25.53
CA GLY A 66 22.34 -50.50 -26.04
C GLY A 66 22.52 -49.19 -26.82
N ALA A 67 23.76 -48.71 -26.97
CA ALA A 67 24.04 -47.35 -27.46
C ALA A 67 24.42 -47.26 -28.95
N LEU A 68 24.19 -48.31 -29.75
CA LEU A 68 24.49 -48.32 -31.20
C LEU A 68 23.40 -48.97 -32.06
N SER A 69 22.12 -48.92 -31.65
CA SER A 69 21.02 -49.27 -32.56
C SER A 69 20.06 -48.07 -32.74
N PRO A 70 19.52 -47.82 -33.95
CA PRO A 70 18.76 -46.61 -34.26
C PRO A 70 17.30 -46.65 -33.79
N TRP A 71 16.98 -47.50 -32.81
CA TRP A 71 15.59 -47.73 -32.39
C TRP A 71 15.03 -46.62 -31.48
N TRP A 72 15.89 -45.78 -30.88
CA TRP A 72 15.46 -44.62 -30.08
C TRP A 72 14.91 -43.47 -30.94
N LEU A 73 15.34 -43.35 -32.20
CA LEU A 73 14.81 -42.35 -33.14
C LEU A 73 13.38 -42.70 -33.58
N VAL A 74 13.08 -43.99 -33.75
CA VAL A 74 11.72 -44.47 -34.05
C VAL A 74 10.78 -44.15 -32.88
N ALA A 75 11.23 -44.34 -31.63
CA ALA A 75 10.44 -44.01 -30.44
C ALA A 75 10.11 -42.51 -30.31
N LEU A 76 11.03 -41.61 -30.70
CA LEU A 76 10.79 -40.17 -30.68
C LEU A 76 9.77 -39.71 -31.73
N VAL A 77 9.79 -40.32 -32.94
CA VAL A 77 8.81 -40.00 -33.98
C VAL A 77 7.40 -40.46 -33.59
N TRP A 78 7.24 -41.65 -33.03
CA TRP A 78 5.93 -42.14 -32.57
C TRP A 78 5.37 -41.37 -31.36
N SER A 79 6.24 -40.92 -30.45
CA SER A 79 5.87 -40.03 -29.33
C SER A 79 5.25 -38.70 -29.82
N SER A 80 5.80 -38.11 -30.88
CA SER A 80 5.29 -36.86 -31.45
C SER A 80 3.94 -36.99 -32.15
N ILE A 81 3.63 -38.16 -32.72
CA ILE A 81 2.32 -38.47 -33.34
C ILE A 81 1.26 -38.71 -32.26
N GLY A 82 1.61 -39.35 -31.13
CA GLY A 82 0.69 -39.58 -30.02
C GLY A 82 0.25 -38.30 -29.29
N LEU A 83 1.17 -37.32 -29.14
CA LEU A 83 0.84 -36.05 -28.47
C LEU A 83 -0.05 -35.13 -29.33
N GLY A 84 0.02 -35.25 -30.66
CA GLY A 84 -0.84 -34.50 -31.59
C GLY A 84 -2.30 -34.97 -31.60
N ILE A 85 -2.57 -36.23 -31.25
CA ILE A 85 -3.94 -36.80 -31.22
C ILE A 85 -4.67 -36.42 -29.92
N VAL A 86 -3.96 -36.21 -28.80
CA VAL A 86 -4.55 -35.84 -27.51
C VAL A 86 -5.06 -34.40 -27.47
N CYS A 87 -4.53 -33.50 -28.32
CA CYS A 87 -5.00 -32.12 -28.42
C CYS A 87 -6.16 -31.90 -29.42
N ALA A 88 -6.52 -32.90 -30.23
CA ALA A 88 -7.58 -32.81 -31.24
C ALA A 88 -8.93 -33.43 -30.80
N LEU A 89 -8.98 -34.07 -29.62
CA LEU A 89 -10.19 -34.71 -29.08
C LEU A 89 -10.40 -34.28 -27.62
N SER A 90 -10.75 -33.01 -27.41
CA SER A 90 -11.41 -32.59 -26.17
C SER A 90 -12.87 -32.25 -26.48
N PRO A 91 -13.84 -33.09 -26.07
CA PRO A 91 -15.24 -32.76 -26.18
C PRO A 91 -15.60 -31.70 -25.13
N SER A 92 -16.25 -30.63 -25.59
CA SER A 92 -17.11 -29.78 -24.78
C SER A 92 -18.19 -30.64 -24.11
N LEU A 93 -18.32 -30.57 -22.78
CA LEU A 93 -19.54 -31.07 -22.11
C LEU A 93 -19.87 -30.29 -20.85
N THR A 94 -21.11 -29.83 -20.90
CA THR A 94 -21.88 -28.97 -20.02
C THR A 94 -22.25 -29.68 -18.71
N GLN A 95 -22.14 -28.94 -17.61
CA GLN A 95 -22.94 -28.91 -16.38
C GLN A 95 -23.68 -30.17 -15.89
N LYS A 96 -23.47 -30.54 -14.61
CA LYS A 96 -24.54 -31.15 -13.80
C LYS A 96 -24.53 -30.69 -12.35
N LEU A 97 -25.70 -30.17 -11.97
CA LEU A 97 -26.18 -29.81 -10.64
C LEU A 97 -26.11 -31.03 -9.69
N GLY A 98 -25.52 -30.84 -8.51
CA GLY A 98 -25.42 -31.87 -7.46
C GLY A 98 -25.77 -31.29 -6.10
N ASN A 99 -27.01 -31.55 -5.69
CA ASN A 99 -27.62 -31.22 -4.42
C ASN A 99 -26.88 -31.88 -3.24
N GLN A 100 -26.49 -31.12 -2.20
CA GLN A 100 -26.24 -31.69 -0.87
C GLN A 100 -26.80 -30.78 0.24
N ASN A 101 -27.92 -31.24 0.77
CA ASN A 101 -28.43 -31.16 2.15
C ASN A 101 -28.08 -29.95 3.02
N MET A 102 -29.14 -29.19 3.30
CA MET A 102 -29.26 -28.28 4.43
C MET A 102 -29.09 -29.02 5.77
N ASN A 103 -28.27 -28.45 6.65
CA ASN A 103 -28.33 -28.63 8.10
C ASN A 103 -28.86 -27.34 8.73
N PRO A 104 -29.49 -27.41 9.91
CA PRO A 104 -30.48 -26.45 10.36
C PRO A 104 -29.89 -25.08 10.69
N VAL A 105 -30.70 -24.07 10.38
CA VAL A 105 -30.59 -22.65 10.73
C VAL A 105 -29.89 -22.44 12.08
N GLN A 106 -28.62 -22.07 12.03
CA GLN A 106 -28.09 -21.18 13.04
C GLN A 106 -28.57 -19.79 12.66
N THR A 107 -29.48 -19.24 13.47
CA THR A 107 -29.82 -17.82 13.42
C THR A 107 -28.50 -17.04 13.33
N PRO A 108 -28.31 -16.18 12.32
CA PRO A 108 -27.13 -15.34 12.30
C PRO A 108 -27.22 -14.49 13.57
N VAL A 109 -26.29 -14.72 14.50
CA VAL A 109 -26.01 -13.76 15.56
C VAL A 109 -25.75 -12.45 14.81
N ILE A 110 -26.71 -11.54 14.87
CA ILE A 110 -26.58 -10.21 14.29
C ILE A 110 -25.42 -9.59 15.06
N LYS A 111 -24.20 -9.69 14.51
CA LYS A 111 -23.07 -8.92 14.99
C LYS A 111 -23.53 -7.47 14.90
N PRO A 112 -23.51 -6.70 16.00
CA PRO A 112 -23.91 -5.31 15.94
C PRO A 112 -23.11 -4.64 14.81
N LYS A 113 -23.82 -3.96 13.90
CA LYS A 113 -23.20 -3.18 12.83
C LYS A 113 -22.18 -2.26 13.50
N ALA A 114 -20.89 -2.48 13.23
CA ALA A 114 -19.85 -1.70 13.87
C ALA A 114 -20.10 -0.22 13.58
N ILE A 115 -20.11 0.60 14.63
CA ILE A 115 -20.15 2.06 14.48
C ILE A 115 -18.81 2.46 13.86
N LEU A 116 -18.85 2.98 12.63
CA LEU A 116 -17.65 3.36 11.87
C LEU A 116 -17.32 4.85 11.99
N ARG A 117 -18.27 5.68 12.43
CA ARG A 117 -18.11 7.13 12.57
C ARG A 117 -18.65 7.60 13.91
N PHE A 118 -18.05 8.64 14.46
CA PHE A 118 -18.43 9.21 15.76
C PHE A 118 -18.74 10.71 15.56
N PRO A 119 -20.00 11.06 15.19
CA PRO A 119 -20.35 12.42 14.76
C PRO A 119 -20.05 13.51 15.79
N GLU A 120 -20.16 13.22 17.08
CA GLU A 120 -19.81 14.20 18.13
C GLU A 120 -18.32 14.55 18.13
N HIS A 121 -17.45 13.55 17.93
CA HIS A 121 -16.00 13.77 17.84
C HIS A 121 -15.65 14.55 16.57
N GLU A 122 -16.25 14.17 15.44
CA GLU A 122 -16.10 14.88 14.17
C GLU A 122 -16.60 16.33 14.26
N ALA A 123 -17.70 16.60 14.95
CA ALA A 123 -18.24 17.95 15.13
C ALA A 123 -17.33 18.82 16.00
N LYS A 124 -16.74 18.27 17.07
CA LYS A 124 -15.73 18.98 17.88
C LYS A 124 -14.48 19.32 17.08
N LEU A 125 -13.98 18.36 16.29
CA LEU A 125 -12.84 18.58 15.40
C LEU A 125 -13.16 19.63 14.34
N SER A 126 -14.35 19.54 13.74
CA SER A 126 -14.83 20.50 12.74
C SER A 126 -14.89 21.91 13.32
N SER A 127 -15.44 22.08 14.53
CA SER A 127 -15.50 23.37 15.23
C SER A 127 -14.11 23.99 15.47
N LEU A 128 -13.11 23.16 15.83
CA LEU A 128 -11.73 23.62 15.98
C LEU A 128 -11.12 24.12 14.66
N LEU A 129 -11.37 23.40 13.57
CA LEU A 129 -10.70 23.63 12.29
C LEU A 129 -11.43 24.63 11.38
N LEU A 130 -12.73 24.83 11.58
CA LEU A 130 -13.55 25.73 10.80
C LEU A 130 -12.94 27.15 10.82
N ASN A 131 -12.73 27.73 9.64
CA ASN A 131 -12.08 29.02 9.42
C ASN A 131 -10.62 29.16 9.91
N ASN A 132 -10.02 28.10 10.46
CA ASN A 132 -8.64 28.09 10.94
C ASN A 132 -7.69 27.31 10.02
N VAL A 133 -8.21 26.66 8.98
CA VAL A 133 -7.39 25.97 7.97
C VAL A 133 -7.17 26.90 6.78
N LEU A 134 -5.91 27.11 6.40
CA LEU A 134 -5.56 27.84 5.18
C LEU A 134 -6.17 27.15 3.96
N GLN A 135 -6.87 27.91 3.13
CA GLN A 135 -7.47 27.40 1.91
C GLN A 135 -6.50 27.51 0.73
N PRO A 136 -6.52 26.55 -0.21
CA PRO A 136 -5.77 26.69 -1.46
C PRO A 136 -6.33 27.86 -2.28
N THR A 137 -5.47 28.57 -2.99
CA THR A 137 -5.82 29.78 -3.73
C THR A 137 -6.22 29.49 -5.17
N SER A 138 -5.56 28.52 -5.80
CA SER A 138 -5.87 28.10 -7.17
C SER A 138 -5.40 26.67 -7.43
N LYS A 139 -5.66 26.20 -8.65
CA LYS A 139 -4.89 25.08 -9.19
C LYS A 139 -3.43 25.52 -9.41
N SER A 140 -2.50 24.63 -9.13
CA SER A 140 -1.08 24.85 -9.33
C SER A 140 -0.67 24.64 -10.79
N ASP A 141 0.24 25.48 -11.26
CA ASP A 141 0.91 25.35 -12.56
C ASP A 141 2.20 24.51 -12.48
N ALA A 142 2.56 24.04 -11.27
CA ALA A 142 3.73 23.18 -11.09
C ALA A 142 3.54 21.86 -11.86
N PRO A 143 4.58 21.37 -12.56
CA PRO A 143 4.51 20.09 -13.25
C PRO A 143 4.30 18.93 -12.26
N ALA A 144 3.31 18.09 -12.52
CA ALA A 144 3.09 16.87 -11.77
C ALA A 144 4.19 15.82 -12.05
N GLY A 145 4.61 15.11 -11.00
CA GLY A 145 5.47 13.95 -11.06
C GLY A 145 4.87 12.78 -11.85
N VAL A 146 5.74 11.96 -12.43
CA VAL A 146 5.35 10.87 -13.36
C VAL A 146 4.46 9.80 -12.72
N SER A 147 4.59 9.58 -11.40
CA SER A 147 3.78 8.63 -10.64
C SER A 147 2.43 9.19 -10.21
N GLU A 148 2.30 10.51 -10.10
CA GLU A 148 1.19 11.14 -9.41
C GLU A 148 -0.16 10.83 -10.08
N LYS A 149 -0.24 10.93 -11.41
CA LYS A 149 -1.49 10.64 -12.14
C LYS A 149 -1.99 9.22 -11.90
N ALA A 150 -1.09 8.25 -11.78
CA ALA A 150 -1.47 6.87 -11.48
C ALA A 150 -1.96 6.73 -10.04
N PHE A 151 -1.25 7.35 -9.09
CA PHE A 151 -1.61 7.32 -7.68
C PHE A 151 -2.93 8.06 -7.40
N TYR A 152 -3.14 9.23 -8.02
CA TYR A 152 -4.38 10.01 -7.93
C TYR A 152 -5.61 9.19 -8.30
N ARG A 153 -5.52 8.36 -9.34
CA ARG A 153 -6.62 7.46 -9.74
C ARG A 153 -6.97 6.44 -8.64
N VAL A 154 -5.99 6.00 -7.85
CA VAL A 154 -6.23 5.12 -6.70
C VAL A 154 -6.82 5.91 -5.55
N LEU A 155 -6.25 7.07 -5.21
CA LEU A 155 -6.76 7.95 -4.16
C LEU A 155 -8.23 8.31 -4.40
N ARG A 156 -8.58 8.75 -5.63
CA ARG A 156 -9.95 9.16 -6.00
C ARG A 156 -11.00 8.06 -5.88
N ARG A 157 -10.62 6.79 -5.96
CA ARG A 157 -11.55 5.66 -5.77
C ARG A 157 -11.96 5.49 -4.32
N LEU A 158 -11.09 5.88 -3.39
CA LEU A 158 -11.28 5.69 -1.96
C LEU A 158 -11.69 6.99 -1.26
N PHE A 159 -11.14 8.12 -1.68
CA PHE A 159 -11.34 9.42 -1.07
C PHE A 159 -11.94 10.40 -2.10
N PRO A 160 -13.28 10.53 -2.19
CA PRO A 160 -13.92 11.36 -3.20
C PRO A 160 -13.57 12.87 -3.12
N SER A 161 -13.11 13.35 -1.97
CA SER A 161 -12.73 14.75 -1.76
C SER A 161 -11.26 15.06 -2.06
N VAL A 162 -10.44 14.07 -2.45
CA VAL A 162 -9.04 14.32 -2.81
C VAL A 162 -8.94 15.12 -4.11
N THR A 163 -8.10 16.15 -4.13
CA THR A 163 -7.77 16.95 -5.32
C THR A 163 -6.26 16.95 -5.55
N GLN A 164 -5.84 17.20 -6.79
CA GLN A 164 -4.43 17.14 -7.20
C GLN A 164 -3.94 18.52 -7.62
N GLY A 165 -2.70 18.86 -7.24
CA GLY A 165 -1.98 20.02 -7.73
C GLY A 165 -2.64 21.33 -7.32
N MET A 166 -2.73 21.57 -6.01
CA MET A 166 -3.34 22.79 -5.47
C MET A 166 -2.27 23.75 -4.99
N ALA A 167 -2.44 25.04 -5.30
CA ALA A 167 -1.53 26.10 -4.93
C ALA A 167 -1.92 26.75 -3.60
N PHE A 168 -0.91 27.11 -2.82
CA PHE A 168 -1.03 27.83 -1.55
C PHE A 168 -0.12 29.04 -1.57
N ASP A 169 -0.72 30.22 -1.48
CA ASP A 169 0.04 31.46 -1.37
C ASP A 169 0.87 31.44 -0.09
N ASN A 170 2.16 31.73 -0.25
CA ASN A 170 3.08 31.86 0.86
C ASN A 170 3.68 33.27 0.84
N PRO A 171 3.36 34.13 1.82
CA PRO A 171 3.86 35.51 1.83
C PRO A 171 5.39 35.60 1.99
N GLU A 172 6.06 34.53 2.44
CA GLU A 172 7.52 34.51 2.58
C GLU A 172 8.26 34.30 1.27
N PHE A 173 7.58 33.81 0.21
CA PHE A 173 8.21 33.50 -1.07
C PHE A 173 7.41 34.08 -2.25
N PRO A 174 8.09 34.50 -3.34
CA PRO A 174 7.41 35.07 -4.50
C PRO A 174 6.60 34.04 -5.31
N TYR A 175 6.69 32.75 -4.98
CA TYR A 175 5.98 31.67 -5.66
C TYR A 175 5.17 30.86 -4.65
N PRO A 176 3.92 30.46 -5.00
CA PRO A 176 3.10 29.64 -4.12
C PRO A 176 3.71 28.24 -3.93
N TYR A 177 3.41 27.62 -2.80
CA TYR A 177 3.66 26.18 -2.66
C TYR A 177 2.62 25.40 -3.45
N SER A 178 3.07 24.31 -4.07
CA SER A 178 2.20 23.32 -4.69
C SER A 178 2.12 22.10 -3.78
N ALA A 179 0.91 21.66 -3.47
CA ALA A 179 0.64 20.36 -2.87
C ALA A 179 0.36 19.34 -3.97
N ASP A 180 0.98 18.16 -3.90
CA ASP A 180 0.75 17.11 -4.90
C ASP A 180 -0.71 16.66 -4.83
N PHE A 181 -1.18 16.34 -3.63
CA PHE A 181 -2.60 16.12 -3.37
C PHE A 181 -3.03 16.77 -2.05
N ILE A 182 -4.26 17.24 -2.04
CA ILE A 182 -4.93 17.62 -0.80
C ILE A 182 -6.16 16.76 -0.59
N LEU A 183 -6.42 16.40 0.67
CA LEU A 183 -7.63 15.71 1.09
C LEU A 183 -8.31 16.50 2.20
N VAL A 184 -9.57 16.87 1.98
CA VAL A 184 -10.41 17.51 2.99
C VAL A 184 -11.50 16.53 3.41
N HIS A 185 -11.49 16.14 4.68
CA HIS A 185 -12.52 15.28 5.28
C HIS A 185 -13.71 16.13 5.76
N ASP A 186 -14.89 15.51 5.93
CA ASP A 186 -16.12 16.17 6.38
C ASP A 186 -15.97 16.91 7.73
N SER A 187 -15.04 16.45 8.57
CA SER A 187 -14.71 17.07 9.85
C SER A 187 -13.78 18.29 9.73
N ASN A 188 -13.61 18.86 8.53
CA ASN A 188 -12.62 19.88 8.16
C ASN A 188 -11.15 19.46 8.35
N LEU A 189 -10.89 18.18 8.67
CA LEU A 189 -9.54 17.66 8.72
C LEU A 189 -8.94 17.72 7.32
N SER A 190 -7.88 18.52 7.20
CA SER A 190 -7.21 18.79 5.94
C SER A 190 -5.82 18.15 5.94
N ILE A 191 -5.53 17.38 4.91
CA ILE A 191 -4.32 16.58 4.78
C ILE A 191 -3.60 16.94 3.48
N ASP A 192 -2.36 17.39 3.60
CA ASP A 192 -1.38 17.58 2.53
C ASP A 192 -0.69 16.23 2.30
N ILE A 193 -0.76 15.70 1.08
CA ILE A 193 -0.21 14.40 0.72
C ILE A 193 0.83 14.60 -0.37
N GLU A 194 2.07 14.23 -0.05
CA GLU A 194 3.26 14.54 -0.84
C GLU A 194 3.96 13.28 -1.29
N ILE A 195 4.47 13.30 -2.52
CA ILE A 195 5.22 12.21 -3.15
C ILE A 195 6.66 12.64 -3.36
N ASP A 196 7.55 12.05 -2.58
CA ASP A 196 8.95 12.43 -2.61
C ASP A 196 9.70 11.55 -3.63
N GLU A 197 10.15 12.13 -4.75
CA GLU A 197 11.16 11.49 -5.59
C GLU A 197 12.59 11.78 -5.11
N PRO A 198 13.52 10.82 -5.27
CA PRO A 198 14.90 11.03 -4.83
C PRO A 198 15.69 12.01 -5.71
N TYR A 199 15.25 12.23 -6.94
CA TYR A 199 15.87 13.15 -7.87
C TYR A 199 14.89 13.51 -8.99
N VAL A 200 15.01 14.72 -9.53
CA VAL A 200 14.21 15.22 -10.65
C VAL A 200 14.44 14.35 -11.89
N GLY A 201 13.36 13.99 -12.60
CA GLY A 201 13.38 13.04 -13.71
C GLY A 201 14.37 13.41 -14.80
N ASP A 202 14.30 14.65 -15.28
CA ASP A 202 15.08 15.11 -16.44
C ASP A 202 16.47 15.59 -16.06
N THR A 203 16.56 16.49 -15.09
CA THR A 203 17.84 17.12 -14.69
C THR A 203 18.70 16.23 -13.82
N LYS A 204 18.13 15.16 -13.24
CA LYS A 204 18.79 14.28 -12.26
C LYS A 204 19.29 15.00 -10.99
N ALA A 205 18.82 16.23 -10.75
CA ALA A 205 19.13 16.97 -9.53
C ALA A 205 18.54 16.27 -8.30
N SER A 206 19.29 16.21 -7.20
CA SER A 206 18.82 15.65 -5.93
C SER A 206 17.56 16.37 -5.44
N HIS A 207 16.56 15.62 -4.98
CA HIS A 207 15.29 16.15 -4.53
C HIS A 207 14.87 15.54 -3.18
N HIS A 208 14.05 16.26 -2.40
CA HIS A 208 13.54 15.88 -1.07
C HIS A 208 14.57 15.24 -0.13
N CYS A 209 15.73 15.89 0.02
CA CYS A 209 16.83 15.34 0.79
C CYS A 209 16.80 15.85 2.24
N ILE A 210 16.96 14.95 3.21
CA ILE A 210 16.88 15.28 4.66
C ILE A 210 17.97 16.23 5.15
N ASP A 211 19.04 16.40 4.39
CA ASP A 211 20.18 17.28 4.66
C ASP A 211 20.09 18.63 3.90
N GLN A 212 18.90 19.00 3.40
CA GLN A 212 18.64 20.29 2.74
C GLN A 212 17.80 21.28 3.56
N GLY A 213 16.95 20.81 4.48
CA GLY A 213 16.07 21.66 5.32
C GLY A 213 14.89 22.35 4.60
N LYS A 214 14.79 22.24 3.27
CA LYS A 214 13.68 22.82 2.48
C LYS A 214 12.33 22.21 2.84
N ASP A 215 12.26 20.88 2.91
CA ASP A 215 11.03 20.18 3.26
C ASP A 215 10.58 20.50 4.68
N ASP A 216 11.51 20.74 5.63
CA ASP A 216 11.15 21.13 7.00
C ASP A 216 10.44 22.50 7.04
N THR A 217 10.90 23.45 6.23
CA THR A 217 10.28 24.78 6.10
C THR A 217 8.88 24.66 5.50
N ARG A 218 8.74 23.86 4.43
CA ARG A 218 7.44 23.57 3.80
C ARG A 218 6.49 22.88 4.77
N ASN A 219 6.95 21.84 5.46
CA ASN A 219 6.17 21.12 6.46
C ASN A 219 5.69 22.06 7.57
N LYS A 220 6.56 22.97 8.03
CA LYS A 220 6.19 23.97 9.02
C LYS A 220 5.11 24.91 8.51
N PHE A 221 5.20 25.40 7.27
CA PHE A 221 4.16 26.22 6.66
C PHE A 221 2.79 25.52 6.70
N PHE A 222 2.69 24.27 6.23
CA PHE A 222 1.42 23.54 6.21
C PHE A 222 0.91 23.24 7.63
N THR A 223 1.77 22.75 8.51
CA THR A 223 1.36 22.39 9.88
C THR A 223 0.99 23.60 10.74
N SER A 224 1.63 24.76 10.55
CA SER A 224 1.22 26.03 11.18
C SER A 224 -0.14 26.52 10.68
N ASN A 225 -0.58 26.05 9.51
CA ASN A 225 -1.87 26.36 8.90
C ASN A 225 -2.90 25.22 9.03
N ASN A 226 -2.72 24.36 10.04
CA ASN A 226 -3.64 23.26 10.40
C ASN A 226 -3.80 22.15 9.35
N TRP A 227 -2.83 21.99 8.45
CA TRP A 227 -2.74 20.84 7.56
C TRP A 227 -1.93 19.71 8.20
N VAL A 228 -2.49 18.50 8.26
CA VAL A 228 -1.69 17.30 8.52
C VAL A 228 -0.86 17.01 7.28
N VAL A 229 0.45 16.84 7.42
CA VAL A 229 1.31 16.50 6.29
C VAL A 229 1.61 15.01 6.32
N ILE A 230 1.34 14.32 5.21
CA ILE A 230 1.73 12.94 4.97
C ILE A 230 2.68 12.92 3.76
N ARG A 231 3.88 12.40 3.94
CA ARG A 231 4.84 12.21 2.85
C ARG A 231 5.07 10.73 2.60
N PHE A 232 5.00 10.33 1.33
CA PHE A 232 5.36 9.00 0.85
C PHE A 232 6.59 9.10 -0.05
N SER A 233 7.40 8.04 -0.10
CA SER A 233 8.36 7.93 -1.21
C SER A 233 7.60 7.70 -2.53
N GLU A 234 8.15 8.15 -3.65
CA GLU A 234 7.62 7.81 -4.98
C GLU A 234 7.47 6.30 -5.14
N LYS A 235 8.44 5.54 -4.63
CA LYS A 235 8.43 4.08 -4.68
C LYS A 235 7.25 3.48 -3.90
N GLN A 236 6.90 4.02 -2.73
CA GLN A 236 5.72 3.61 -1.98
C GLN A 236 4.43 3.85 -2.76
N ALA A 237 4.28 5.06 -3.31
CA ALA A 237 3.11 5.43 -4.11
C ALA A 237 2.96 4.54 -5.36
N VAL A 238 4.08 4.13 -5.97
CA VAL A 238 4.08 3.28 -7.17
C VAL A 238 3.86 1.80 -6.84
N LYS A 239 4.55 1.25 -5.85
CA LYS A 239 4.54 -0.19 -5.55
C LYS A 239 3.39 -0.59 -4.62
N TYR A 240 2.97 0.30 -3.74
CA TYR A 240 2.01 0.01 -2.66
C TYR A 240 0.91 1.08 -2.55
N PRO A 241 0.24 1.47 -3.65
CA PRO A 241 -0.72 2.59 -3.63
C PRO A 241 -1.90 2.36 -2.66
N TYR A 242 -2.41 1.14 -2.56
CA TYR A 242 -3.49 0.82 -1.61
C TYR A 242 -3.01 0.81 -0.16
N SER A 243 -1.78 0.40 0.11
CA SER A 243 -1.20 0.50 1.46
C SER A 243 -0.95 1.96 1.86
N CYS A 244 -0.60 2.84 0.91
CA CYS A 244 -0.56 4.29 1.14
C CYS A 244 -1.96 4.82 1.50
N CYS A 245 -3.01 4.37 0.79
CA CYS A 245 -4.38 4.72 1.14
C CYS A 245 -4.77 4.20 2.54
N LYS A 246 -4.32 3.00 2.93
CA LYS A 246 -4.55 2.46 4.27
C LYS A 246 -3.88 3.31 5.35
N PHE A 247 -2.68 3.84 5.06
CA PHE A 247 -2.00 4.78 5.95
C PHE A 247 -2.77 6.11 6.08
N ILE A 248 -3.25 6.68 4.97
CA ILE A 248 -4.11 7.88 5.02
C ILE A 248 -5.38 7.61 5.84
N ALA A 249 -6.03 6.48 5.60
CA ALA A 249 -7.23 6.07 6.32
C ALA A 249 -6.97 5.87 7.83
N SER A 250 -5.79 5.40 8.23
CA SER A 250 -5.45 5.26 9.65
C SER A 250 -5.21 6.62 10.32
N VAL A 251 -4.69 7.61 9.58
CA VAL A 251 -4.59 9.00 10.04
C VAL A 251 -5.97 9.61 10.23
N ILE A 252 -6.89 9.43 9.27
CA ILE A 252 -8.29 9.89 9.39
C ILE A 252 -8.96 9.24 10.60
N ALA A 253 -8.85 7.91 10.75
CA ALA A 253 -9.39 7.19 11.90
C ALA A 253 -8.81 7.69 13.23
N ARG A 254 -7.51 8.01 13.27
CA ARG A 254 -6.86 8.54 14.47
C ARG A 254 -7.33 9.96 14.80
N VAL A 255 -7.60 10.80 13.82
CA VAL A 255 -7.88 12.22 14.07
C VAL A 255 -9.37 12.50 14.19
N ALA A 256 -10.15 12.01 13.22
CA ALA A 256 -11.58 12.24 13.11
C ALA A 256 -12.44 11.13 13.74
N ASP A 257 -11.84 10.03 14.21
CA ASP A 257 -12.57 8.82 14.64
C ASP A 257 -13.47 8.25 13.53
N ASP A 258 -13.07 8.41 12.27
CA ASP A 258 -13.74 7.80 11.12
C ASP A 258 -12.99 6.55 10.64
N LEU A 259 -13.54 5.39 10.97
CA LEU A 259 -13.05 4.06 10.58
C LEU A 259 -13.55 3.61 9.21
N THR A 260 -14.39 4.39 8.51
CA THR A 260 -15.05 4.03 7.26
C THR A 260 -14.04 3.60 6.19
N TYR A 261 -13.01 4.40 5.96
CA TYR A 261 -11.98 4.09 4.97
C TYR A 261 -11.06 2.96 5.43
N LEU A 262 -10.72 2.91 6.72
CA LEU A 262 -9.81 1.90 7.26
C LEU A 262 -10.44 0.51 7.20
N ASN A 263 -11.74 0.41 7.47
CA ASN A 263 -12.50 -0.83 7.37
C ASN A 263 -12.58 -1.35 5.92
N GLN A 264 -12.71 -0.47 4.93
CA GLN A 264 -12.66 -0.86 3.50
C GLN A 264 -11.29 -1.44 3.09
N LEU A 265 -10.23 -1.07 3.81
CA LEU A 265 -8.85 -1.45 3.54
C LEU A 265 -8.31 -2.48 4.55
N ALA A 266 -9.19 -3.15 5.32
CA ALA A 266 -8.79 -4.07 6.39
C ALA A 266 -7.89 -5.21 5.90
N ASN A 267 -8.13 -5.72 4.69
CA ASN A 267 -7.36 -6.82 4.09
C ASN A 267 -6.11 -6.35 3.32
N ILE A 268 -5.86 -5.05 3.24
CA ILE A 268 -4.67 -4.51 2.59
C ILE A 268 -3.51 -4.57 3.59
N ALA A 269 -2.34 -5.04 3.14
CA ALA A 269 -1.14 -5.07 3.96
C ALA A 269 -0.70 -3.66 4.37
N ASP A 270 -0.08 -3.54 5.55
CA ASP A 270 0.48 -2.28 6.01
C ASP A 270 1.61 -1.81 5.09
N LEU A 271 1.76 -0.48 4.99
CA LEU A 271 2.75 0.12 4.11
C LEU A 271 4.17 -0.15 4.63
N PRO A 272 5.06 -0.80 3.85
CA PRO A 272 6.44 -0.98 4.28
C PRO A 272 7.15 0.36 4.46
N SER A 273 7.90 0.47 5.56
CA SER A 273 8.72 1.65 5.84
C SER A 273 9.94 1.73 4.90
N GLU A 274 10.30 2.94 4.47
CA GLU A 274 11.48 3.18 3.63
C GLU A 274 12.34 4.30 4.20
N PRO A 275 13.67 4.15 4.26
CA PRO A 275 14.54 5.23 4.73
C PRO A 275 14.48 6.42 3.76
N MET A 276 14.42 7.62 4.33
CA MET A 276 14.66 8.85 3.59
C MET A 276 16.13 8.93 3.14
N TRP A 277 16.44 9.82 2.21
CA TRP A 277 17.77 9.90 1.60
C TRP A 277 18.43 11.26 1.79
N THR A 278 19.76 11.24 1.75
CA THR A 278 20.60 12.44 1.71
C THR A 278 20.89 12.85 0.27
N ILE A 279 21.41 14.06 0.07
CA ILE A 279 21.90 14.53 -1.24
C ILE A 279 22.89 13.54 -1.84
N LYS A 280 23.82 13.02 -1.03
CA LYS A 280 24.82 12.05 -1.49
C LYS A 280 24.17 10.78 -2.03
N GLN A 281 23.15 10.26 -1.33
CA GLN A 281 22.43 9.06 -1.74
C GLN A 281 21.57 9.31 -3.00
N ALA A 282 20.86 10.44 -3.05
CA ALA A 282 20.11 10.88 -4.21
C ALA A 282 21.00 10.97 -5.47
N LYS A 283 22.19 11.57 -5.38
CA LYS A 283 23.16 11.63 -6.50
C LYS A 283 23.61 10.24 -6.95
N LYS A 284 23.85 9.32 -6.00
CA LYS A 284 24.19 7.92 -6.33
C LYS A 284 23.05 7.24 -7.09
N TRP A 285 21.83 7.37 -6.60
CA TRP A 285 20.64 6.81 -7.22
C TRP A 285 20.31 7.41 -8.59
N ALA A 286 20.56 8.69 -8.78
CA ALA A 286 20.41 9.35 -10.06
C ALA A 286 21.36 8.74 -11.12
N LYS A 287 22.63 8.52 -10.76
CA LYS A 287 23.64 7.87 -11.63
C LYS A 287 23.24 6.44 -12.03
N THR A 288 22.66 5.68 -11.09
CA THR A 288 22.24 4.30 -11.34
C THR A 288 20.81 4.18 -11.88
N ASN A 289 20.15 5.30 -12.21
CA ASN A 289 18.75 5.33 -12.64
C ASN A 289 17.80 4.57 -11.69
N TYR A 290 17.98 4.74 -10.38
CA TYR A 290 17.23 4.00 -9.35
C TYR A 290 15.70 4.02 -9.54
N ARG A 291 15.11 5.14 -9.99
CA ARG A 291 13.66 5.24 -10.28
C ARG A 291 13.17 4.18 -11.28
N LYS A 292 14.04 3.69 -12.19
CA LYS A 292 13.70 2.61 -13.14
C LYS A 292 13.46 1.25 -12.48
N THR A 293 13.90 1.06 -11.23
CA THR A 293 13.67 -0.19 -10.49
C THR A 293 12.21 -0.37 -10.07
N TYR A 294 11.43 0.72 -10.04
CA TYR A 294 10.03 0.68 -9.64
C TYR A 294 9.07 1.37 -10.60
N LEU A 295 9.50 2.32 -11.43
CA LEU A 295 8.65 2.91 -12.45
C LEU A 295 8.43 1.92 -13.62
N PRO A 296 7.18 1.50 -13.89
CA PRO A 296 6.89 0.42 -14.83
C PRO A 296 7.10 0.78 -16.31
N THR A 297 7.31 2.06 -16.66
CA THR A 297 7.60 2.45 -18.06
C THR A 297 8.29 3.82 -18.12
N TYR A 298 9.62 3.84 -18.01
CA TYR A 298 10.42 5.01 -18.38
C TYR A 298 10.73 4.91 -19.89
N ARG A 299 9.77 5.26 -20.76
CA ARG A 299 10.12 5.54 -22.15
C ARG A 299 10.69 6.95 -22.19
N LYS A 300 11.96 7.05 -22.61
CA LYS A 300 12.59 8.32 -22.97
C LYS A 300 11.76 9.01 -24.05
#